data_AF-A0A535MZ38-F1
#
_entry.id   AF-A0A535MZ38-F1
#
_cell.length_a   1.000
_cell.length_b   1.000
_cell.length_c   1.000
_cell.angle_alpha   90.00
_cell.angle_beta   90.00
_cell.angle_gamma   90.00
#
_symmetry.space_group_name_H-M   'P 1'
#
loop_
_entity.id
_entity.type
_entity.pdbx_description
1 polymer ?
#
loop_
_entity_poly.entity_id
_entity_poly.type
_entity_poly.pdbx_seq_one_letter_code
_entity_poly.pdbx_strand_id
1 'polypeptide(L)'
;MLKATRERWDQKSHKHDALELAFHSWVSRCPTDNPDRVTEQAVDQCSARHLDGILRALSARAIVALGGSTARYFWERNVRDFTRWRSIEILHGTTIRHEVEGRSIPVILSVHPFQRDLALHPEVVARALTQILQPEDLEASLPRAA
;
A
#
# COMPACT_ATOMS: atom_id res chain seq x y z
N MET A 1 15.38 -0.46 -11.32
CA MET A 1 14.36 -1.54 -11.31
C MET A 1 12.94 -0.98 -11.20
N LEU A 2 12.66 -0.06 -10.28
CA LEU A 2 11.34 0.56 -10.10
C LEU A 2 10.84 1.38 -11.32
N LYS A 3 11.73 2.14 -11.98
CA LYS A 3 11.40 2.89 -13.21
C LYS A 3 10.83 2.02 -14.34
N ALA A 4 11.48 0.89 -14.65
CA ALA A 4 11.01 -0.05 -15.67
C ALA A 4 9.66 -0.69 -15.28
N THR A 5 9.45 -0.96 -13.98
CA THR A 5 8.16 -1.43 -13.48
C THR A 5 7.09 -0.34 -13.64
N ARG A 6 7.37 0.93 -13.32
CA ARG A 6 6.44 2.05 -13.55
C ARG A 6 6.04 2.17 -15.01
N GLU A 7 7.00 2.13 -15.92
CA GLU A 7 6.76 2.18 -17.38
C GLU A 7 5.88 1.01 -17.83
N ARG A 8 6.17 -0.22 -17.36
CA ARG A 8 5.37 -1.41 -17.66
C ARG A 8 3.92 -1.29 -17.20
N TRP A 9 3.67 -0.57 -16.10
CA TRP A 9 2.35 -0.46 -15.47
C TRP A 9 1.69 0.91 -15.70
N ASP A 10 2.23 1.73 -16.61
CA ASP A 10 1.78 3.10 -16.94
C ASP A 10 1.61 4.00 -15.70
N GLN A 11 2.49 3.82 -14.70
CA GLN A 11 2.47 4.65 -13.51
C GLN A 11 3.33 5.90 -13.74
N LYS A 12 2.68 7.05 -13.96
CA LYS A 12 3.37 8.34 -14.06
C LYS A 12 4.10 8.69 -12.75
N SER A 13 5.25 9.35 -12.86
CA SER A 13 5.90 9.92 -11.67
C SER A 13 4.94 10.92 -11.02
N HIS A 14 4.57 10.67 -9.77
CA HIS A 14 3.65 11.55 -9.06
C HIS A 14 4.40 12.77 -8.52
N LYS A 15 3.74 13.93 -8.55
CA LYS A 15 4.26 15.21 -8.01
C LYS A 15 4.78 15.11 -6.57
N HIS A 16 4.29 14.15 -5.80
CA HIS A 16 4.61 13.95 -4.38
C HIS A 16 5.59 12.80 -4.10
N ASP A 17 6.13 12.16 -5.14
CA ASP A 17 7.19 11.15 -5.02
C ASP A 17 8.47 11.60 -5.72
N ALA A 18 9.04 12.70 -5.21
CA ALA A 18 10.23 13.34 -5.77
C ALA A 18 11.49 12.46 -5.69
N LEU A 19 11.51 11.49 -4.77
CA LEU A 19 12.64 10.57 -4.57
C LEU A 19 12.49 9.26 -5.36
N GLU A 20 11.39 9.11 -6.11
CA GLU A 20 11.05 7.90 -6.85
C GLU A 20 11.08 6.63 -5.98
N LEU A 21 10.66 6.72 -4.72
CA LEU A 21 10.74 5.61 -3.76
C LEU A 21 9.42 4.82 -3.66
N ALA A 22 8.32 5.35 -4.20
CA ALA A 22 6.99 4.77 -4.00
C ALA A 22 6.35 4.26 -5.29
N PHE A 23 5.72 3.09 -5.24
CA PHE A 23 4.82 2.63 -6.30
C PHE A 23 3.38 2.80 -5.82
N HIS A 24 2.55 3.51 -6.58
CA HIS A 24 1.15 3.74 -6.27
C HIS A 24 0.29 2.82 -7.14
N SER A 25 -0.60 2.09 -6.49
CA SER A 25 -1.56 1.20 -7.13
C SER A 25 -2.88 1.25 -6.37
N TRP A 26 -3.90 0.61 -6.93
CA TRP A 26 -5.24 0.55 -6.37
C TRP A 26 -5.74 -0.89 -6.36
N VAL A 27 -6.54 -1.24 -5.35
CA VAL A 27 -7.22 -2.55 -5.24
C VAL A 27 -8.35 -2.71 -6.26
N SER A 28 -8.84 -1.59 -6.81
CA SER A 28 -9.75 -1.56 -7.96
C SER A 28 -9.23 -0.54 -8.96
N ARG A 29 -9.15 -0.93 -10.24
CA ARG A 29 -8.70 -0.07 -11.33
C ARG A 29 -9.87 0.57 -12.11
N CYS A 30 -11.06 0.01 -11.99
CA CYS A 30 -12.23 0.56 -12.67
C CYS A 30 -12.72 1.80 -11.90
N PRO A 31 -12.94 2.93 -12.59
CA PRO A 31 -13.53 4.10 -11.96
C PRO A 31 -14.92 3.74 -11.40
N THR A 32 -15.19 4.19 -10.19
CA THR A 32 -16.51 4.12 -9.56
C THR A 32 -16.93 5.53 -9.18
N ASP A 33 -18.18 5.87 -9.42
CA ASP A 33 -18.75 7.17 -9.02
C ASP A 33 -18.84 7.31 -7.49
N ASN A 34 -18.73 6.20 -6.77
CA ASN A 34 -18.65 6.17 -5.32
C ASN A 34 -17.62 5.13 -4.85
N PRO A 35 -16.48 5.54 -4.24
CA PRO A 35 -15.47 4.62 -3.73
C PRO A 35 -15.98 3.71 -2.59
N ASP A 36 -17.04 4.11 -1.89
CA ASP A 36 -17.70 3.28 -0.87
C ASP A 36 -18.58 2.18 -1.48
N ARG A 37 -18.82 2.22 -2.80
CA ARG A 37 -19.60 1.21 -3.54
C ARG A 37 -18.74 0.17 -4.25
N VAL A 38 -17.42 0.20 -4.10
CA VAL A 38 -16.60 -0.91 -4.60
C VAL A 38 -16.93 -2.16 -3.79
N THR A 39 -17.54 -3.13 -4.43
CA THR A 39 -17.91 -4.39 -3.78
C THR A 39 -16.66 -5.21 -3.46
N GLU A 40 -16.75 -6.05 -2.44
CA GLU A 40 -15.67 -6.99 -2.09
C GLU A 40 -15.31 -7.88 -3.28
N GLN A 41 -16.31 -8.37 -4.01
CA GLN A 41 -16.11 -9.16 -5.22
C GLN A 41 -15.31 -8.40 -6.30
N ALA A 42 -15.58 -7.10 -6.49
CA ALA A 42 -14.83 -6.29 -7.44
C ALA A 42 -13.38 -6.06 -6.98
N VAL A 43 -13.18 -5.83 -5.67
CA VAL A 43 -11.84 -5.76 -5.06
C VAL A 43 -11.07 -7.06 -5.28
N ASP A 44 -11.68 -8.21 -5.02
CA ASP A 44 -11.03 -9.51 -5.15
C ASP A 44 -10.67 -9.82 -6.60
N GLN A 45 -11.62 -9.64 -7.53
CA GLN A 45 -11.37 -9.92 -8.94
C GLN A 45 -10.30 -9.00 -9.52
N CYS A 46 -10.34 -7.70 -9.21
CA CYS A 46 -9.38 -6.74 -9.73
C CYS A 46 -7.99 -6.95 -9.10
N SER A 47 -7.94 -7.18 -7.78
CA SER A 47 -6.67 -7.37 -7.07
C SER A 47 -5.98 -8.66 -7.49
N ALA A 48 -6.71 -9.78 -7.59
CA ALA A 48 -6.13 -11.05 -8.06
C ALA A 48 -5.54 -10.94 -9.47
N ARG A 49 -6.20 -10.16 -10.35
CA ARG A 49 -5.75 -9.98 -11.75
C ARG A 49 -4.59 -9.00 -11.89
N HIS A 50 -4.53 -7.96 -11.06
CA HIS A 50 -3.62 -6.84 -11.26
C HIS A 50 -2.68 -6.59 -10.08
N LEU A 51 -3.22 -6.50 -8.86
CA LEU A 51 -2.44 -6.14 -7.68
C LEU A 51 -1.46 -7.25 -7.29
N ASP A 52 -1.89 -8.51 -7.30
CA ASP A 52 -1.03 -9.65 -6.94
C ASP A 52 0.20 -9.73 -7.85
N GLY A 53 0.03 -9.50 -9.15
CA GLY A 53 1.14 -9.47 -10.12
C GLY A 53 2.12 -8.32 -9.85
N ILE A 54 1.60 -7.15 -9.44
CA ILE A 54 2.42 -6.01 -9.03
C ILE A 54 3.19 -6.32 -7.76
N LEU A 55 2.53 -6.87 -6.73
CA LEU A 55 3.15 -7.21 -5.46
C LEU A 55 4.26 -8.26 -5.61
N ARG A 56 4.08 -9.23 -6.50
CA ARG A 56 5.12 -10.22 -6.84
C ARG A 56 6.28 -9.58 -7.59
N ALA A 57 5.97 -8.79 -8.63
CA ALA A 57 6.99 -8.13 -9.44
C ALA A 57 7.79 -7.06 -8.67
N LEU A 58 7.19 -6.47 -7.63
CA LEU A 58 7.86 -5.51 -6.77
C LEU A 58 8.56 -6.21 -5.60
N SER A 59 9.83 -5.86 -5.42
CA SER A 59 10.55 -6.14 -4.17
C SER A 59 10.26 -5.07 -3.13
N ALA A 60 8.98 -4.81 -2.85
CA ALA A 60 8.56 -3.78 -1.89
C ALA A 60 9.08 -4.11 -0.49
N ARG A 61 9.69 -3.11 0.17
CA ARG A 61 10.16 -3.22 1.56
C ARG A 61 9.05 -2.99 2.58
N ALA A 62 8.06 -2.19 2.21
CA ALA A 62 6.84 -1.95 2.98
C ALA A 62 5.70 -1.60 2.02
N ILE A 63 4.47 -1.80 2.47
CA ILE A 63 3.24 -1.43 1.78
C ILE A 63 2.45 -0.49 2.68
N VAL A 64 1.90 0.59 2.12
CA VAL A 64 0.94 1.45 2.83
C VAL A 64 -0.45 1.22 2.22
N ALA A 65 -1.34 0.59 2.99
CA ALA A 65 -2.71 0.28 2.60
C ALA A 65 -3.63 1.45 2.98
N LEU A 66 -3.93 2.31 2.01
CA LEU A 66 -4.71 3.54 2.20
C LEU A 66 -6.21 3.29 2.02
N GLY A 67 -6.98 3.52 3.08
CA GLY A 67 -8.45 3.42 3.10
C GLY A 67 -8.97 2.04 3.49
N GLY A 68 -10.26 2.00 3.87
CA GLY A 68 -10.91 0.81 4.42
C GLY A 68 -10.89 -0.40 3.47
N SER A 69 -11.20 -0.21 2.18
CA SER A 69 -11.26 -1.29 1.20
C SER A 69 -9.89 -1.94 0.96
N THR A 70 -8.82 -1.14 0.89
CA THR A 70 -7.45 -1.66 0.73
C THR A 70 -6.94 -2.32 2.01
N ALA A 71 -7.21 -1.73 3.18
CA ALA A 71 -6.87 -2.34 4.45
C ALA A 71 -7.60 -3.69 4.65
N ARG A 72 -8.88 -3.77 4.28
CA ARG A 72 -9.68 -5.00 4.36
C ARG A 72 -9.13 -6.09 3.46
N TYR A 73 -8.74 -5.76 2.21
CA TYR A 73 -8.10 -6.70 1.29
C TYR A 73 -6.89 -7.39 1.94
N PHE A 74 -5.99 -6.61 2.56
CA PHE A 74 -4.82 -7.18 3.24
C PHE A 74 -5.19 -7.88 4.55
N TRP A 75 -6.17 -7.40 5.30
CA TRP A 75 -6.60 -8.04 6.54
C TRP A 75 -7.15 -9.45 6.29
N GLU A 76 -8.03 -9.59 5.31
CA GLU A 76 -8.65 -10.86 4.94
C GLU A 76 -7.60 -11.89 4.51
N ARG A 77 -6.58 -11.47 3.77
CA ARG A 77 -5.58 -12.40 3.24
C ARG A 77 -4.57 -12.86 4.30
N ASN A 78 -4.32 -12.04 5.32
CA ASN A 78 -3.20 -12.26 6.23
C ASN A 78 -3.58 -12.48 7.69
N VAL A 79 -4.60 -11.78 8.20
CA VAL A 79 -5.03 -11.90 9.60
C VAL A 79 -6.20 -12.88 9.73
N ARG A 80 -7.19 -12.77 8.83
CA ARG A 80 -8.42 -13.61 8.77
C ARG A 80 -9.35 -13.56 9.99
N ASP A 81 -8.87 -13.08 11.14
CA ASP A 81 -9.67 -12.84 12.35
C ASP A 81 -10.35 -11.47 12.28
N PHE A 82 -11.63 -11.45 11.92
CA PHE A 82 -12.43 -10.22 11.89
C PHE A 82 -12.95 -9.78 13.26
N THR A 83 -12.74 -10.54 14.34
CA THR A 83 -13.12 -10.08 15.70
C THR A 83 -12.28 -8.89 16.16
N ARG A 84 -11.07 -8.76 15.60
CA ARG A 84 -10.14 -7.64 15.82
C ARG A 84 -10.25 -6.54 14.76
N TRP A 85 -11.05 -6.74 13.71
CA TRP A 85 -11.29 -5.72 12.70
C TRP A 85 -12.02 -4.52 13.31
N ARG A 86 -11.55 -3.31 13.02
CA ARG A 86 -12.10 -2.03 13.49
C ARG A 86 -12.15 -1.05 12.34
N SER A 87 -12.75 0.12 12.57
CA SER A 87 -12.74 1.19 11.57
C SER A 87 -11.31 1.59 11.23
N ILE A 88 -11.09 2.11 10.01
CA ILE A 88 -9.73 2.41 9.54
C ILE A 88 -9.08 3.52 10.37
N GLU A 89 -9.87 4.40 10.97
CA GLU A 89 -9.44 5.44 11.90
C GLU A 89 -8.80 4.85 13.16
N ILE A 90 -9.33 3.72 13.66
CA ILE A 90 -8.77 3.00 14.81
C ILE A 90 -7.54 2.19 14.39
N LEU A 91 -7.55 1.61 13.20
CA LEU A 91 -6.44 0.79 12.68
C LEU A 91 -5.29 1.62 12.10
N HIS A 92 -5.41 2.94 12.01
CA HIS A 92 -4.42 3.83 11.41
C HIS A 92 -3.04 3.70 12.09
N GLY A 93 -2.02 3.36 11.31
CA GLY A 93 -0.65 3.10 11.78
C GLY A 93 -0.40 1.65 12.22
N THR A 94 -1.44 0.81 12.29
CA THR A 94 -1.27 -0.61 12.60
C THR A 94 -0.53 -1.31 11.48
N THR A 95 0.45 -2.14 11.83
CA THR A 95 1.20 -2.94 10.86
C THR A 95 0.80 -4.40 10.95
N ILE A 96 0.48 -4.98 9.79
CA ILE A 96 0.29 -6.44 9.61
C ILE A 96 1.37 -6.97 8.66
N ARG A 97 1.47 -8.29 8.51
CA ARG A 97 2.42 -8.93 7.59
C ARG A 97 1.69 -9.48 6.38
N HIS A 98 2.26 -9.33 5.20
CA HIS A 98 1.75 -9.91 3.97
C HIS A 98 2.78 -10.81 3.31
N GLU A 99 2.40 -12.07 3.10
CA GLU A 99 3.28 -13.06 2.50
C GLU A 99 3.15 -13.06 0.96
N VAL A 100 4.28 -12.85 0.28
CA VAL A 100 4.39 -12.88 -1.19
C VAL A 100 5.62 -13.71 -1.57
N GLU A 101 5.40 -14.88 -2.18
CA GLU A 101 6.48 -15.75 -2.68
C GLU A 101 7.57 -16.04 -1.63
N GLY A 102 7.15 -16.30 -0.38
CA GLY A 102 8.06 -16.57 0.74
C GLY A 102 8.71 -15.34 1.37
N ARG A 103 8.34 -14.13 0.94
CA ARG A 103 8.74 -12.87 1.57
C ARG A 103 7.61 -12.33 2.45
N SER A 104 7.94 -12.00 3.69
CA SER A 104 7.03 -11.29 4.60
C SER A 104 7.22 -9.79 4.44
N ILE A 105 6.22 -9.11 3.87
CA ILE A 105 6.22 -7.67 3.62
C ILE A 105 5.33 -6.99 4.66
N PRO A 106 5.83 -6.02 5.44
CA PRO A 106 5.01 -5.26 6.37
C PRO A 106 4.01 -4.36 5.62
N VAL A 107 2.75 -4.39 6.05
CA VAL A 107 1.65 -3.58 5.52
C VAL A 107 1.15 -2.65 6.62
N ILE A 108 1.33 -1.35 6.41
CA ILE A 108 0.83 -0.30 7.30
C ILE A 108 -0.60 0.03 6.87
N LEU A 109 -1.56 -0.23 7.75
CA LEU A 109 -2.96 0.17 7.55
C LEU A 109 -3.10 1.65 7.84
N SER A 110 -3.70 2.38 6.91
CA SER A 110 -3.82 3.82 7.04
C SER A 110 -5.12 4.33 6.44
N VAL A 111 -5.63 5.44 6.96
CA VAL A 111 -6.84 6.06 6.41
C VAL A 111 -6.56 6.62 5.01
N HIS A 112 -7.59 6.90 4.22
CA HIS A 112 -7.36 7.42 2.86
C HIS A 112 -7.03 8.93 2.92
N PRO A 113 -6.09 9.47 2.11
CA PRO A 113 -5.77 10.91 2.12
C PRO A 113 -6.94 11.85 1.81
N PHE A 114 -8.04 11.33 1.28
CA PHE A 114 -9.29 12.08 1.06
C PHE A 114 -10.04 12.38 2.38
N GLN A 115 -9.81 11.60 3.43
CA GLN A 115 -10.38 11.83 4.76
C GLN A 115 -9.55 12.92 5.48
N ARG A 116 -9.94 14.19 5.27
CA ARG A 116 -9.18 15.36 5.73
C ARG A 116 -9.32 15.67 7.22
N ASP A 117 -10.32 15.08 7.89
CA ASP A 117 -10.68 15.42 9.28
C ASP A 117 -9.83 14.69 10.33
N LEU A 118 -8.84 13.90 9.90
CA LEU A 118 -7.94 13.18 10.79
C LEU A 118 -6.60 13.90 10.85
N ALA A 119 -6.34 14.56 11.99
CA ALA A 119 -5.04 15.13 12.27
C ALA A 119 -3.96 14.02 12.29
N LEU A 120 -2.78 14.32 11.75
CA LEU A 120 -1.55 13.50 11.80
C LEU A 120 -1.39 12.37 10.75
N HIS A 121 -2.11 12.42 9.63
CA HIS A 121 -2.08 11.37 8.61
C HIS A 121 -0.67 11.02 8.09
N PRO A 122 0.15 11.99 7.61
CA PRO A 122 1.52 11.69 7.17
C PRO A 122 2.43 11.27 8.31
N GLU A 123 2.29 11.85 9.50
CA GLU A 123 3.16 11.61 10.65
C GLU A 123 3.00 10.20 11.22
N VAL A 124 1.78 9.66 11.23
CA VAL A 124 1.50 8.28 11.65
C VAL A 124 2.15 7.29 10.69
N VAL A 125 1.98 7.50 9.38
CA VAL A 125 2.60 6.64 8.36
C VAL A 125 4.13 6.75 8.41
N ALA A 126 4.68 7.98 8.52
CA ALA A 126 6.12 8.19 8.62
C ALA A 126 6.72 7.48 9.85
N ARG A 127 6.07 7.61 11.01
CA ARG A 127 6.51 6.92 12.23
C ARG A 127 6.51 5.40 12.06
N ALA A 128 5.44 4.83 11.50
CA ALA A 128 5.38 3.40 11.23
C ALA A 128 6.49 2.96 10.26
N LEU A 129 6.74 3.72 9.19
CA LEU A 129 7.85 3.46 8.27
C LEU A 129 9.21 3.50 8.97
N THR A 130 9.48 4.47 9.85
CA THR A 130 10.75 4.55 10.59
C THR A 130 10.99 3.40 11.57
N GLN A 131 9.93 2.70 12.00
CA GLN A 131 10.05 1.52 12.84
C GLN A 131 10.36 0.24 12.04
N ILE A 132 10.12 0.28 10.74
CA ILE A 132 10.14 -0.89 9.85
C ILE A 132 11.37 -0.84 8.93
N LEU A 133 11.65 0.32 8.36
CA LEU A 133 12.70 0.53 7.40
C LEU A 133 13.98 1.00 8.09
N GLN A 134 15.11 0.42 7.71
CA GLN A 134 16.42 0.93 8.06
C GLN A 134 16.92 1.92 6.99
N PRO A 135 17.88 2.80 7.31
CA PRO A 135 18.44 3.73 6.33
C PRO A 135 18.95 3.05 5.04
N GLU A 136 19.53 1.85 5.15
CA GLU A 136 20.09 1.11 4.01
C GLU A 136 18.98 0.65 3.03
N ASP A 137 17.74 0.53 3.49
CA ASP A 137 16.59 0.19 2.66
C ASP A 137 16.22 1.31 1.68
N LEU A 138 16.60 2.55 2.01
CA LEU A 138 16.40 3.73 1.18
C LEU A 138 17.53 3.90 0.16
N GLU A 139 18.76 3.50 0.49
CA GLU A 139 19.94 3.63 -0.37
C GLU A 139 19.90 2.73 -1.60
N ALA A 140 19.35 1.51 -1.49
CA ALA A 140 19.22 0.58 -2.61
C ALA A 140 18.31 1.10 -3.75
N SER A 141 17.54 2.15 -3.47
CA SER A 141 16.57 2.75 -4.39
C SER A 141 17.02 4.09 -4.97
N LEU A 142 18.08 4.70 -4.41
CA LEU A 142 18.64 5.96 -4.89
C LEU A 142 19.73 5.70 -5.94
N PRO A 143 19.74 6.40 -7.09
CA PRO A 143 20.85 6.32 -8.01
C PRO A 143 22.13 6.75 -7.29
N ARG A 144 23.17 5.91 -7.30
CA ARG A 144 24.50 6.31 -6.84
C ARG A 144 24.92 7.54 -7.64
N ALA A 145 25.23 8.63 -6.95
CA ALA A 145 25.91 9.76 -7.58
C ALA A 145 27.24 9.24 -8.15
N ALA A 146 27.41 9.43 -9.47
CA ALA A 146 28.65 9.16 -10.17
C ALA A 146 29.68 10.26 -9.90
#